data_AF-A0A9K3KHW8-F1
#
_entry.id   AF-A0A9K3KHW8-F1
#
_cell.length_a   1.000
_cell.length_b   1.000
_cell.length_c   1.000
_cell.angle_alpha   90.00
_cell.angle_beta   90.00
_cell.angle_gamma   90.00
#
_symmetry.space_group_name_H-M   'P 1'
#
loop_
_entity.id
_entity.type
_entity.pdbx_description
1 polymer ?
#
loop_
_entity_poly.entity_id
_entity_poly.type
_entity_poly.pdbx_seq_one_letter_code
_entity_poly.pdbx_strand_id
1 'polypeptide(L)'
;MKPLRLRSLLELASILLLLLLVPLPSTKRLAAAFIPNSSLLLQHSSISRDTRLKMSVSELSIKIVEVDKPDDVNVVVGMTHFIKSVDDIHEAMVNAVPDIKFGLGFCEASGDRLVRWTGTDERLIDIAKRNALAMACGHSFILVLGPPVFPIHVLKSLKDVPEVCRILCATQNRLQLVVAETEAGRGIMGVIDGETPLGVEEEDQIKERRNFLKMIGYKL
;
A
#
# COMPACT_ATOMS: atom_id res chain seq x y z
N MET A 1 -26.48 47.57 26.11
CA MET A 1 -26.19 47.89 24.69
C MET A 1 -25.06 48.93 24.66
N LYS A 2 -23.85 48.54 24.21
CA LYS A 2 -22.70 49.44 24.02
C LYS A 2 -22.50 49.70 22.51
N PRO A 3 -22.07 50.88 22.08
CA PRO A 3 -22.08 51.27 20.67
C PRO A 3 -20.92 50.61 19.90
N LEU A 4 -21.20 50.15 18.67
CA LEU A 4 -20.17 49.79 17.70
C LEU A 4 -19.33 51.06 17.39
N ARG A 5 -18.02 50.97 17.57
CA ARG A 5 -17.09 52.06 17.29
C ARG A 5 -16.96 52.26 15.77
N LEU A 6 -17.23 53.47 15.32
CA LEU A 6 -17.16 54.04 13.96
C LEU A 6 -15.83 53.81 13.20
N ARG A 7 -14.81 53.17 13.80
CA ARG A 7 -13.51 52.89 13.18
C ARG A 7 -13.51 51.69 12.23
N SER A 8 -14.42 50.73 12.39
CA SER A 8 -14.45 49.52 11.56
C SER A 8 -15.00 49.75 10.13
N LEU A 9 -15.78 50.81 9.91
CA LEU A 9 -16.39 51.10 8.60
C LEU A 9 -15.41 51.80 7.63
N LEU A 10 -14.46 52.59 8.14
CA LEU A 10 -13.43 53.27 7.33
C LEU A 10 -12.32 52.31 6.87
N GLU A 11 -11.95 51.32 7.69
CA GLU A 11 -10.96 50.30 7.29
C GLU A 11 -11.52 49.34 6.22
N LEU A 12 -12.80 48.97 6.33
CA LEU A 12 -13.47 48.14 5.32
C LEU A 12 -13.63 48.87 3.97
N ALA A 13 -13.89 50.18 3.98
CA ALA A 13 -13.96 50.99 2.75
C ALA A 13 -12.59 51.14 2.05
N SER A 14 -11.50 51.14 2.81
CA SER A 14 -10.13 51.31 2.28
C SER A 14 -9.60 50.05 1.60
N ILE A 15 -9.97 48.87 2.12
CA ILE A 15 -9.58 47.57 1.56
C ILE A 15 -10.40 47.25 0.29
N LEU A 16 -11.68 47.67 0.25
CA LEU A 16 -12.54 47.47 -0.92
C LEU A 16 -12.13 48.38 -2.10
N LEU A 17 -11.57 49.56 -1.85
CA LEU A 17 -11.07 50.47 -2.88
C LEU A 17 -9.72 50.00 -3.47
N LEU A 18 -8.89 49.30 -2.69
CA LEU A 18 -7.61 48.75 -3.16
C LEU A 18 -7.79 47.53 -4.07
N LEU A 19 -8.85 46.75 -3.87
CA LEU A 19 -9.16 45.55 -4.67
C LEU A 19 -9.81 45.89 -6.03
N LEU A 20 -10.36 47.10 -6.20
CA LEU A 20 -11.03 47.53 -7.43
C LEU A 20 -10.12 48.29 -8.43
N LEU A 21 -8.87 48.59 -8.06
CA LEU A 21 -7.97 49.42 -8.88
C LEU A 21 -6.70 48.71 -9.39
N VAL A 22 -6.51 47.41 -9.08
CA VAL A 22 -5.29 46.69 -9.48
C VAL A 22 -5.63 45.57 -10.49
N PRO A 23 -5.38 45.76 -11.80
CA PRO A 23 -5.42 44.66 -12.75
C PRO A 23 -4.18 43.77 -12.59
N LEU A 24 -4.41 42.45 -12.51
CA LEU A 24 -3.41 41.38 -12.53
C LEU A 24 -2.78 41.20 -13.94
N PRO A 25 -1.68 40.45 -14.08
CA PRO A 25 -0.41 40.97 -14.59
C PRO A 25 -0.18 40.73 -16.09
N SER A 26 0.66 41.57 -16.68
CA SER A 26 1.42 41.23 -17.89
C SER A 26 2.83 41.86 -17.84
N THR A 27 3.81 40.97 -17.85
CA THR A 27 5.17 41.11 -18.41
C THR A 27 5.99 42.39 -18.18
N LYS A 28 7.15 42.20 -17.50
CA LYS A 28 8.45 42.87 -17.70
C LYS A 28 8.50 44.40 -17.73
N ARG A 29 9.19 45.01 -16.76
CA ARG A 29 10.28 46.03 -16.88
C ARG A 29 10.54 46.69 -15.51
N LEU A 30 11.76 46.57 -14.98
CA LEU A 30 12.80 47.64 -14.90
C LEU A 30 12.35 48.90 -14.13
N ALA A 31 12.93 49.15 -12.96
CA ALA A 31 14.07 50.06 -12.80
C ALA A 31 14.25 50.47 -11.33
N ALA A 32 15.52 50.62 -10.95
CA ALA A 32 15.98 51.09 -9.66
C ALA A 32 15.59 52.56 -9.41
N ALA A 33 15.34 52.91 -8.15
CA ALA A 33 15.51 54.27 -7.65
C ALA A 33 15.64 54.30 -6.11
N PHE A 34 16.72 54.96 -5.67
CA PHE A 34 16.82 55.74 -4.42
C PHE A 34 16.98 55.03 -3.07
N ILE A 35 18.24 55.02 -2.61
CA ILE A 35 18.62 55.11 -1.19
C ILE A 35 18.89 56.59 -0.89
N PRO A 36 18.39 57.13 0.24
CA PRO A 36 19.35 57.70 1.20
C PRO A 36 19.08 57.26 2.64
N ASN A 37 20.19 57.14 3.37
CA ASN A 37 20.30 56.72 4.77
C ASN A 37 19.43 57.52 5.74
N SER A 38 18.83 56.83 6.71
CA SER A 38 18.81 57.28 8.08
C SER A 38 18.84 56.09 9.04
N SER A 39 19.86 56.11 9.88
CA SER A 39 20.13 55.19 10.98
C SER A 39 19.07 55.33 12.07
N LEU A 40 18.30 54.26 12.32
CA LEU A 40 17.61 54.00 13.58
C LEU A 40 17.52 52.48 13.78
N LEU A 41 18.44 51.96 14.57
CA LEU A 41 18.38 50.62 15.17
C LEU A 41 17.22 50.57 16.16
N LEU A 42 16.37 49.53 16.08
CA LEU A 42 16.10 48.58 17.17
C LEU A 42 15.07 47.52 16.74
N GLN A 43 15.63 46.37 16.33
CA GLN A 43 15.26 45.00 16.74
C GLN A 43 13.88 44.37 16.42
N HIS A 44 14.01 43.07 16.08
CA HIS A 44 13.02 41.99 16.07
C HIS A 44 12.07 41.87 14.86
N SER A 45 12.57 41.24 13.81
CA SER A 45 12.24 39.84 13.53
C SER A 45 13.02 39.36 12.31
N SER A 46 14.01 38.52 12.58
CA SER A 46 14.64 37.68 11.59
C SER A 46 13.58 36.77 10.96
N ILE A 47 12.99 37.20 9.85
CA ILE A 47 12.32 36.28 8.93
C ILE A 47 13.43 35.36 8.42
N SER A 48 13.49 34.17 9.02
CA SER A 48 14.36 33.07 8.61
C SER A 48 14.20 32.83 7.11
N ARG A 49 15.25 33.12 6.36
CA ARG A 49 15.38 32.82 4.92
C ARG A 49 15.84 31.37 4.70
N ASP A 50 15.26 30.40 5.40
CA ASP A 50 15.61 29.00 5.19
C ASP A 50 14.41 28.05 5.35
N THR A 51 13.42 28.23 4.48
CA THR A 51 12.48 27.17 4.10
C THR A 51 12.82 26.69 2.69
N ARG A 52 14.08 26.28 2.49
CA ARG A 52 14.37 25.34 1.41
C ARG A 52 13.74 24.01 1.81
N LEU A 53 12.63 23.65 1.17
CA LEU A 53 12.19 22.26 1.08
C LEU A 53 13.44 21.41 0.76
N LYS A 54 13.91 20.63 1.73
CA LYS A 54 14.93 19.61 1.48
C LYS A 54 14.25 18.59 0.56
N MET A 55 14.41 18.77 -0.75
CA MET A 55 14.12 17.72 -1.71
C MET A 55 15.16 16.62 -1.46
N SER A 56 14.80 15.58 -0.70
CA SER A 56 15.62 14.39 -0.59
C SER A 56 15.45 13.57 -1.86
N VAL A 57 16.52 13.46 -2.64
CA VAL A 57 16.62 12.48 -3.71
C VAL A 57 16.96 11.15 -3.04
N SER A 58 16.06 10.18 -3.11
CA SER A 58 16.28 8.83 -2.60
C SER A 58 16.53 7.88 -3.77
N GLU A 59 17.47 6.95 -3.59
CA GLU A 59 17.71 5.87 -4.56
C GLU A 59 16.61 4.81 -4.45
N LEU A 60 16.16 4.32 -5.61
CA LEU A 60 15.19 3.24 -5.73
C LEU A 60 15.87 2.03 -6.38
N SER A 61 15.83 0.89 -5.70
CA SER A 61 16.23 -0.40 -6.27
C SER A 61 15.01 -1.30 -6.48
N ILE A 62 15.00 -2.06 -7.58
CA ILE A 62 13.96 -3.05 -7.88
C ILE A 62 14.58 -4.44 -7.74
N LYS A 63 13.94 -5.30 -6.95
CA LYS A 63 14.38 -6.67 -6.67
C LYS A 63 13.29 -7.65 -7.08
N ILE A 64 13.71 -8.85 -7.47
CA ILE A 64 12.82 -9.98 -7.68
C ILE A 64 12.99 -10.91 -6.48
N VAL A 65 11.90 -11.19 -5.77
CA VAL A 65 11.87 -12.12 -4.64
C VAL A 65 11.06 -13.34 -5.04
N GLU A 66 11.70 -14.51 -5.06
CA GLU A 66 11.02 -15.79 -5.30
C GLU A 66 10.24 -16.20 -4.04
N VAL A 67 9.00 -16.66 -4.22
CA VAL A 67 8.23 -17.29 -3.15
C VAL A 67 8.62 -18.77 -3.09
N ASP A 68 9.37 -19.14 -2.06
CA ASP A 68 9.84 -20.50 -1.84
C ASP A 68 8.73 -21.36 -1.21
N LYS A 69 8.13 -22.23 -2.03
CA LYS A 69 7.06 -23.13 -1.62
C LYS A 69 7.14 -24.46 -2.39
N PRO A 70 6.70 -25.57 -1.80
CA PRO A 70 6.54 -26.82 -2.53
C PRO A 70 5.35 -26.75 -3.50
N ASP A 71 5.30 -27.71 -4.43
CA ASP A 71 4.28 -27.75 -5.48
C ASP A 71 2.89 -28.13 -4.95
N ASP A 72 2.80 -28.78 -3.79
CA ASP A 72 1.55 -29.25 -3.17
C ASP A 72 0.75 -28.14 -2.47
N VAL A 73 1.30 -26.92 -2.32
CA VAL A 73 0.65 -25.82 -1.58
C VAL A 73 0.26 -24.64 -2.45
N ASN A 74 -0.87 -24.03 -2.09
CA ASN A 74 -1.31 -22.75 -2.62
C ASN A 74 -0.82 -21.62 -1.70
N VAL A 75 -0.59 -20.44 -2.26
CA VAL A 75 -0.26 -19.24 -1.49
C VAL A 75 -1.18 -18.09 -1.86
N VAL A 76 -1.46 -17.22 -0.89
CA VAL A 76 -2.12 -15.93 -1.07
C VAL A 76 -1.23 -14.86 -0.50
N VAL A 77 -0.88 -13.86 -1.31
CA VAL A 77 -0.07 -12.70 -0.88
C VAL A 77 -0.95 -11.47 -0.91
N GLY A 78 -0.87 -10.65 0.12
CA GLY A 78 -1.68 -9.44 0.23
C GLY A 78 -1.05 -8.34 1.08
N MET A 79 -1.78 -7.24 1.18
CA MET A 79 -1.50 -6.10 2.04
C MET A 79 -2.61 -5.99 3.08
N THR A 80 -2.22 -5.77 4.33
CA THR A 80 -3.11 -5.56 5.47
C THR A 80 -2.55 -4.46 6.37
N HIS A 81 -3.12 -4.21 7.54
CA HIS A 81 -2.60 -3.25 8.50
C HIS A 81 -3.10 -3.63 9.89
N PHE A 82 -2.44 -3.12 10.93
CA PHE A 82 -2.81 -3.36 12.34
C PHE A 82 -2.54 -4.82 12.81
N ILE A 83 -2.29 -4.99 14.11
CA ILE A 83 -1.81 -6.27 14.66
C ILE A 83 -2.90 -7.35 14.68
N LYS A 84 -4.17 -6.93 14.77
CA LYS A 84 -5.35 -7.79 14.78
C LYS A 84 -5.51 -8.61 13.48
N SER A 85 -4.87 -8.21 12.38
CA SER A 85 -4.82 -9.00 11.14
C SER A 85 -4.44 -10.46 11.36
N VAL A 86 -3.54 -10.74 12.31
CA VAL A 86 -3.06 -12.10 12.54
C VAL A 86 -4.20 -12.99 13.01
N ASP A 87 -4.89 -12.58 14.08
CA ASP A 87 -5.96 -13.37 14.68
C ASP A 87 -7.21 -13.37 13.79
N ASP A 88 -7.56 -12.25 13.15
CA ASP A 88 -8.76 -12.18 12.32
C ASP A 88 -8.63 -12.97 11.02
N ILE A 89 -7.43 -12.99 10.42
CA ILE A 89 -7.17 -13.88 9.29
C ILE A 89 -7.20 -15.34 9.76
N HIS A 90 -6.66 -15.67 10.93
CA HIS A 90 -6.75 -17.03 11.48
C HIS A 90 -8.20 -17.48 11.62
N GLU A 91 -9.02 -16.66 12.29
CA GLU A 91 -10.44 -16.91 12.50
C GLU A 91 -11.19 -17.05 11.17
N ALA A 92 -10.91 -16.17 10.20
CA ALA A 92 -11.49 -16.27 8.86
C ALA A 92 -11.15 -17.60 8.17
N MET A 93 -9.94 -18.14 8.37
CA MET A 93 -9.53 -19.41 7.78
C MET A 93 -10.25 -20.60 8.43
N VAL A 94 -10.19 -20.72 9.76
CA VAL A 94 -10.79 -21.86 10.48
C VAL A 94 -12.32 -21.89 10.36
N ASN A 95 -12.96 -20.74 10.16
CA ASN A 95 -14.40 -20.65 9.91
C ASN A 95 -14.79 -20.92 8.44
N ALA A 96 -13.85 -20.79 7.49
CA ALA A 96 -14.13 -21.01 6.07
C ALA A 96 -14.11 -22.50 5.68
N VAL A 97 -13.17 -23.27 6.23
CA VAL A 97 -13.01 -24.69 5.92
C VAL A 97 -12.72 -25.47 7.22
N PRO A 98 -13.54 -26.46 7.59
CA PRO A 98 -13.27 -27.32 8.74
C PRO A 98 -11.91 -28.00 8.64
N ASP A 99 -11.17 -28.04 9.76
CA ASP A 99 -9.85 -28.66 9.88
C ASP A 99 -8.79 -28.17 8.86
N ILE A 100 -8.97 -26.94 8.33
CA ILE A 100 -8.04 -26.33 7.39
C ILE A 100 -6.60 -26.39 7.92
N LYS A 101 -5.67 -26.75 7.03
CA LYS A 101 -4.22 -26.68 7.27
C LYS A 101 -3.68 -25.44 6.59
N PHE A 102 -3.18 -24.50 7.37
CA PHE A 102 -2.58 -23.27 6.84
C PHE A 102 -1.49 -22.72 7.75
N GLY A 103 -0.68 -21.83 7.19
CA GLY A 103 0.23 -20.95 7.92
C GLY A 103 0.15 -19.53 7.39
N LEU A 104 0.24 -18.54 8.30
CA LEU A 104 0.21 -17.12 7.99
C LEU A 104 1.50 -16.46 8.51
N GLY A 105 2.09 -15.58 7.70
CA GLY A 105 3.13 -14.65 8.11
C GLY A 105 2.72 -13.23 7.75
N PHE A 106 2.72 -12.31 8.73
CA PHE A 106 2.39 -10.90 8.59
C PHE A 106 3.56 -10.03 9.03
N CYS A 107 3.98 -9.10 8.18
CA CYS A 107 5.08 -8.18 8.46
C CYS A 107 4.57 -6.94 9.19
N GLU A 108 4.73 -6.87 10.51
CA GLU A 108 4.45 -5.66 11.27
C GLU A 108 5.34 -4.49 10.78
N ALA A 109 4.74 -3.35 10.43
CA ALA A 109 5.48 -2.26 9.79
C ALA A 109 6.01 -1.19 10.76
N SER A 110 5.64 -1.25 12.04
CA SER A 110 6.03 -0.31 13.08
C SER A 110 6.24 -1.02 14.41
N GLY A 111 6.65 -0.30 15.46
CA GLY A 111 6.94 -0.92 16.76
C GLY A 111 8.11 -1.91 16.68
N ASP A 112 7.89 -3.14 17.14
CA ASP A 112 8.91 -4.20 17.15
C ASP A 112 9.27 -4.69 15.75
N ARG A 113 8.39 -4.47 14.76
CA ARG A 113 8.58 -4.84 13.35
C ARG A 113 8.85 -6.34 13.16
N LEU A 114 8.13 -7.16 13.91
CA LEU A 114 8.27 -8.61 13.85
C LEU A 114 7.42 -9.21 12.74
N VAL A 115 7.87 -10.35 12.20
CA VAL A 115 6.97 -11.24 11.47
C VAL A 115 6.07 -11.91 12.49
N ARG A 116 4.81 -11.49 12.50
CA ARG A 116 3.74 -12.10 13.29
C ARG A 116 3.19 -13.29 12.51
N TRP A 117 2.78 -14.33 13.21
CA TRP A 117 2.43 -15.58 12.55
C TRP A 117 1.36 -16.32 13.33
N THR A 118 0.63 -17.17 12.62
CA THR A 118 -0.37 -18.08 13.18
C THR A 118 -0.67 -19.16 12.16
N GLY A 119 -1.40 -20.21 12.53
CA GLY A 119 -1.78 -21.28 11.63
C GLY A 119 -2.17 -22.55 12.38
N THR A 120 -2.44 -23.60 11.62
CA THR A 120 -2.92 -24.89 12.10
C THR A 120 -2.02 -26.07 11.69
N ASP A 121 -0.91 -25.76 11.03
CA ASP A 121 0.11 -26.71 10.57
C ASP A 121 1.51 -26.11 10.66
N GLU A 122 2.41 -26.75 11.40
CA GLU A 122 3.76 -26.24 11.67
C GLU A 122 4.60 -26.09 10.40
N ARG A 123 4.51 -27.05 9.46
CA ARG A 123 5.24 -27.00 8.18
C ARG A 123 4.81 -25.76 7.38
N LEU A 124 3.51 -25.49 7.32
CA LEU A 124 2.98 -24.34 6.57
C LEU A 124 3.30 -23.01 7.24
N ILE A 125 3.26 -22.96 8.59
CA ILE A 125 3.70 -21.80 9.37
C ILE A 125 5.16 -21.46 9.08
N ASP A 126 6.04 -22.46 9.03
CA ASP A 126 7.46 -22.26 8.73
C ASP A 126 7.69 -21.73 7.31
N ILE A 127 6.93 -22.23 6.32
CA ILE A 127 6.96 -21.69 4.96
C ILE A 127 6.52 -20.21 4.96
N ALA A 128 5.43 -19.89 5.67
CA ALA A 128 4.90 -18.54 5.72
C ALA A 128 5.88 -17.55 6.37
N LYS A 129 6.50 -17.91 7.50
CA LYS A 129 7.50 -17.09 8.20
C LYS A 129 8.72 -16.80 7.32
N ARG A 130 9.27 -17.83 6.67
CA ARG A 130 10.46 -17.69 5.80
C ARG A 130 10.18 -16.78 4.61
N ASN A 131 9.03 -16.93 3.97
CA ASN A 131 8.64 -16.07 2.85
C ASN A 131 8.35 -14.64 3.31
N ALA A 132 7.67 -14.43 4.44
CA ALA A 132 7.45 -13.09 5.00
C ALA A 132 8.79 -12.38 5.29
N LEU A 133 9.79 -13.09 5.83
CA LEU A 133 11.14 -12.56 6.01
C LEU A 133 11.84 -12.23 4.68
N ALA A 134 11.70 -13.08 3.66
CA ALA A 134 12.30 -12.84 2.34
C ALA A 134 11.65 -11.63 1.62
N MET A 135 10.33 -11.50 1.75
CA MET A 135 9.56 -10.35 1.27
C MET A 135 10.01 -9.06 1.94
N ALA A 136 10.13 -9.06 3.28
CA ALA A 136 10.49 -7.92 4.12
C ALA A 136 9.77 -6.60 3.76
N CYS A 137 8.52 -6.71 3.32
CA CYS A 137 7.66 -5.57 2.97
C CYS A 137 6.71 -5.30 4.14
N GLY A 138 6.80 -4.13 4.77
CA GLY A 138 5.92 -3.77 5.88
C GLY A 138 4.45 -3.86 5.47
N HIS A 139 3.61 -4.34 6.38
CA HIS A 139 2.17 -4.52 6.17
C HIS A 139 1.77 -5.53 5.09
N SER A 140 2.73 -6.28 4.54
CA SER A 140 2.42 -7.42 3.69
C SER A 140 2.15 -8.67 4.52
N PHE A 141 1.35 -9.58 3.97
CA PHE A 141 1.18 -10.92 4.51
C PHE A 141 1.28 -11.98 3.41
N ILE A 142 1.66 -13.18 3.82
CA ILE A 142 1.59 -14.40 3.03
C ILE A 142 0.83 -15.48 3.81
N LEU A 143 -0.18 -16.04 3.19
CA LEU A 143 -0.98 -17.15 3.66
C LEU A 143 -0.64 -18.38 2.81
N VAL A 144 -0.27 -19.48 3.44
CA VAL A 144 0.08 -20.75 2.81
C VAL A 144 -1.02 -21.75 3.13
N LEU A 145 -1.64 -22.32 2.10
CA LEU A 145 -2.76 -23.25 2.20
C LEU A 145 -2.29 -24.67 1.85
N GLY A 146 -2.49 -25.59 2.79
CA GLY A 146 -2.20 -27.01 2.59
C GLY A 146 -3.30 -27.71 1.80
N PRO A 147 -2.97 -28.81 1.10
CA PRO A 147 -3.97 -29.62 0.44
C PRO A 147 -4.98 -30.19 1.45
N PRO A 148 -6.26 -30.34 1.07
CA PRO A 148 -6.83 -30.13 -0.27
C PRO A 148 -7.42 -28.71 -0.48
N VAL A 149 -6.97 -27.71 0.26
CA VAL A 149 -7.60 -26.37 0.26
C VAL A 149 -7.10 -25.51 -0.90
N PHE A 150 -8.03 -24.93 -1.65
CA PHE A 150 -7.77 -24.00 -2.74
C PHE A 150 -8.12 -22.57 -2.34
N PRO A 151 -7.47 -21.53 -2.91
CA PRO A 151 -7.77 -20.14 -2.58
C PRO A 151 -9.24 -19.76 -2.77
N ILE A 152 -9.93 -20.36 -3.76
CA ILE A 152 -11.37 -20.11 -3.99
C ILE A 152 -12.26 -20.50 -2.79
N HIS A 153 -11.80 -21.36 -1.89
CA HIS A 153 -12.52 -21.71 -0.66
C HIS A 153 -12.48 -20.60 0.40
N VAL A 154 -11.42 -19.78 0.41
CA VAL A 154 -11.15 -18.84 1.52
C VAL A 154 -11.09 -17.37 1.10
N LEU A 155 -10.91 -17.07 -0.20
CA LEU A 155 -10.68 -15.72 -0.70
C LEU A 155 -11.82 -14.74 -0.40
N LYS A 156 -13.05 -15.21 -0.26
CA LYS A 156 -14.17 -14.35 0.14
C LYS A 156 -14.01 -13.92 1.60
N SER A 157 -13.93 -14.87 2.52
CA SER A 157 -13.74 -14.61 3.94
C SER A 157 -12.50 -13.76 4.22
N LEU A 158 -11.39 -14.04 3.51
CA LEU A 158 -10.16 -13.25 3.64
C LEU A 158 -10.32 -11.79 3.21
N LYS A 159 -11.09 -11.52 2.13
CA LYS A 159 -11.36 -10.15 1.67
C LYS A 159 -12.32 -9.39 2.59
N ASP A 160 -13.13 -10.12 3.34
CA ASP A 160 -14.10 -9.55 4.28
C ASP A 160 -13.44 -9.21 5.64
N VAL A 161 -12.19 -9.62 5.89
CA VAL A 161 -11.42 -9.20 7.07
C VAL A 161 -11.16 -7.69 7.01
N PRO A 162 -11.58 -6.90 8.02
CA PRO A 162 -11.52 -5.43 7.97
C PRO A 162 -10.11 -4.86 7.75
N GLU A 163 -9.09 -5.55 8.26
CA GLU A 163 -7.71 -5.14 8.16
C GLU A 163 -7.11 -5.38 6.77
N VAL A 164 -7.68 -6.28 5.95
CA VAL A 164 -7.14 -6.66 4.64
C VAL A 164 -7.44 -5.57 3.62
N CYS A 165 -6.38 -4.93 3.13
CA CYS A 165 -6.49 -3.82 2.19
C CYS A 165 -6.53 -4.29 0.74
N ARG A 166 -5.74 -5.32 0.40
CA ARG A 166 -5.63 -5.83 -0.97
C ARG A 166 -5.08 -7.26 -1.01
N ILE A 167 -5.66 -8.09 -1.87
CA ILE A 167 -5.04 -9.34 -2.31
C ILE A 167 -4.25 -9.06 -3.59
N LEU A 168 -2.96 -9.43 -3.61
CA LEU A 168 -2.07 -9.23 -4.75
C LEU A 168 -2.06 -10.45 -5.68
N CYS A 169 -2.06 -11.67 -5.12
CA CYS A 169 -2.01 -12.92 -5.85
C CYS A 169 -2.58 -14.05 -5.01
N ALA A 170 -3.13 -15.08 -5.66
CA ALA A 170 -3.56 -16.33 -5.07
C ALA A 170 -3.29 -17.47 -6.06
N THR A 171 -2.29 -18.32 -5.80
CA THR A 171 -1.77 -19.24 -6.83
C THR A 171 -1.09 -20.49 -6.25
N GLN A 172 -1.04 -21.54 -7.06
CA GLN A 172 -0.15 -22.69 -6.88
C GLN A 172 1.07 -22.63 -7.80
N ASN A 173 1.10 -21.73 -8.78
CA ASN A 173 2.21 -21.62 -9.72
C ASN A 173 3.49 -21.15 -9.03
N ARG A 174 4.61 -21.24 -9.76
CA ARG A 174 5.83 -20.49 -9.44
C ARG A 174 5.50 -19.00 -9.37
N LEU A 175 5.95 -18.33 -8.31
CA LEU A 175 5.56 -16.95 -8.01
C LEU A 175 6.79 -16.11 -7.67
N GLN A 176 6.88 -14.96 -8.33
CA GLN A 176 7.87 -13.93 -8.03
C GLN A 176 7.19 -12.62 -7.64
N LEU A 177 7.79 -11.91 -6.69
CA LEU A 177 7.36 -10.59 -6.25
C LEU A 177 8.34 -9.54 -6.78
N VAL A 178 7.81 -8.49 -7.41
CA VAL A 178 8.58 -7.32 -7.81
C VAL A 178 8.58 -6.34 -6.65
N VAL A 179 9.72 -6.14 -6.02
CA VAL A 179 9.87 -5.36 -4.78
C VAL A 179 10.69 -4.11 -5.05
N ALA A 180 10.12 -2.95 -4.73
CA ALA A 180 10.83 -1.68 -4.63
C ALA A 180 11.48 -1.56 -3.25
N GLU A 181 12.70 -1.01 -3.21
CA GLU A 181 13.43 -0.79 -1.97
C GLU A 181 14.15 0.55 -1.99
N THR A 182 13.99 1.31 -0.91
CA THR A 182 14.67 2.57 -0.61
C THR A 182 15.29 2.50 0.78
N GLU A 183 15.94 3.57 1.24
CA GLU A 183 16.45 3.70 2.60
C GLU A 183 15.37 3.54 3.70
N ALA A 184 14.10 3.84 3.38
CA ALA A 184 13.00 3.77 4.33
C ALA A 184 12.45 2.34 4.52
N GLY A 185 12.56 1.49 3.49
CA GLY A 185 12.02 0.14 3.52
C GLY A 185 11.66 -0.40 2.14
N ARG A 186 10.79 -1.42 2.13
CA ARG A 186 10.42 -2.17 0.92
C ARG A 186 8.91 -2.15 0.68
N GLY A 187 8.51 -2.18 -0.58
CA GLY A 187 7.12 -2.28 -1.00
C GLY A 187 6.96 -3.21 -2.21
N ILE A 188 5.85 -3.96 -2.24
CA ILE A 188 5.53 -4.84 -3.37
C ILE A 188 4.90 -4.00 -4.48
N MET A 189 5.54 -3.96 -5.64
CA MET A 189 5.05 -3.25 -6.83
C MET A 189 4.13 -4.12 -7.69
N GLY A 190 4.34 -5.44 -7.67
CA GLY A 190 3.58 -6.38 -8.49
C GLY A 190 4.04 -7.82 -8.28
N VAL A 191 3.43 -8.73 -9.04
CA VAL A 191 3.69 -10.18 -9.00
C VAL A 191 3.90 -10.71 -10.42
N ILE A 192 4.67 -11.78 -10.54
CA ILE A 192 4.78 -12.60 -11.74
C ILE A 192 4.29 -14.00 -11.35
N ASP A 193 3.08 -14.34 -11.78
CA ASP A 193 2.36 -15.57 -11.43
C ASP A 193 2.34 -16.50 -12.64
N GLY A 194 3.14 -17.56 -12.58
CA GLY A 194 3.27 -18.53 -13.66
C GLY A 194 3.98 -17.96 -14.90
N GLU A 195 3.49 -18.37 -16.07
CA GLU A 195 4.15 -18.17 -17.36
C GLU A 195 3.28 -17.32 -18.31
N THR A 196 3.88 -16.83 -19.40
CA THR A 196 3.18 -16.08 -20.44
C THR A 196 2.25 -16.97 -21.27
N PRO A 197 1.11 -16.46 -21.75
CA PRO A 197 0.22 -17.23 -22.62
C PRO A 197 0.91 -17.64 -23.93
N LEU A 198 0.68 -18.88 -24.39
CA LEU A 198 1.25 -19.42 -25.63
C LEU A 198 0.31 -19.31 -26.84
N GLY A 199 -0.93 -18.88 -26.63
CA GLY A 199 -1.95 -18.80 -27.68
C GLY A 199 -3.34 -18.49 -27.13
N VAL A 200 -4.34 -18.59 -28.00
CA VAL A 200 -5.77 -18.46 -27.67
C VAL A 200 -6.41 -19.85 -27.75
N GLU A 201 -7.36 -20.14 -26.88
CA GLU A 201 -8.04 -21.44 -26.89
C GLU A 201 -8.93 -21.64 -28.13
N GLU A 202 -8.88 -22.85 -28.69
CA GLU A 202 -9.74 -23.32 -29.79
C GLU A 202 -11.04 -23.94 -29.26
N GLU A 203 -12.03 -24.19 -30.14
CA GLU A 203 -13.34 -24.72 -29.75
C GLU A 203 -13.28 -26.02 -28.93
N ASP A 204 -12.35 -26.92 -29.26
CA ASP A 204 -12.20 -28.18 -28.53
C ASP A 204 -11.59 -27.97 -27.14
N GLN A 205 -10.65 -27.04 -26.98
CA GLN A 205 -10.09 -26.66 -25.68
C GLN A 205 -11.15 -25.99 -24.78
N ILE A 206 -12.07 -25.21 -25.37
CA ILE A 206 -13.23 -24.67 -24.66
C ILE A 206 -14.12 -25.79 -24.12
N LYS A 207 -14.39 -26.83 -24.94
CA LYS A 207 -15.19 -27.99 -24.52
C LYS A 207 -14.47 -28.74 -23.39
N GLU A 208 -13.16 -28.97 -23.51
CA GLU A 208 -12.34 -29.63 -22.51
C GLU A 208 -12.39 -28.93 -21.15
N ARG A 209 -12.09 -27.62 -21.08
CA ARG A 209 -12.10 -26.91 -19.79
C ARG A 209 -13.50 -26.85 -19.16
N ARG A 210 -14.57 -26.80 -19.97
CA ARG A 210 -15.95 -26.84 -19.47
C ARG A 210 -16.31 -28.22 -18.92
N ASN A 211 -15.92 -29.28 -19.63
CA ASN A 211 -16.12 -30.66 -19.18
C ASN A 211 -15.33 -30.96 -17.91
N PHE A 212 -14.08 -30.46 -17.81
CA PHE A 212 -13.28 -30.56 -16.59
C PHE A 212 -14.03 -29.99 -15.38
N LEU A 213 -14.57 -28.77 -15.47
CA LEU A 213 -15.33 -28.14 -14.38
C LEU A 213 -16.57 -28.94 -13.96
N LYS A 214 -17.23 -29.63 -14.90
CA LYS A 214 -18.35 -30.54 -14.61
C LYS A 214 -17.87 -31.81 -13.91
N MET A 215 -16.77 -32.39 -14.40
CA MET A 215 -16.16 -33.60 -13.83
C MET A 215 -15.73 -33.39 -12.38
N ILE A 216 -15.17 -32.22 -12.04
CA ILE A 216 -14.80 -31.88 -10.66
C ILE A 216 -15.96 -31.28 -9.84
N GLY A 217 -17.18 -31.24 -10.39
CA GLY A 217 -18.40 -30.86 -9.67
C GLY A 217 -18.61 -29.37 -9.42
N TYR A 218 -17.81 -28.49 -10.02
CA TYR A 218 -17.96 -27.03 -9.87
C TYR A 218 -19.02 -26.42 -10.81
N LYS A 219 -19.48 -27.18 -11.82
CA LYS A 219 -20.54 -26.79 -12.77
C LYS A 219 -21.45 -27.98 -13.10
N LEU A 220 -22.67 -27.67 -13.54
CA LEU A 220 -23.66 -28.63 -14.06
C LEU A 220 -23.69 -28.59 -15.60
#